data_AF-A0A1X0UIF3-F1
#
_entry.id   AF-A0A1X0UIF3-F1
#
_cell.length_a   1.000
_cell.length_b   1.000
_cell.length_c   1.000
_cell.angle_alpha   90.00
_cell.angle_beta   90.00
_cell.angle_gamma   90.00
#
_symmetry.space_group_name_H-M   'P 1'
#
loop_
_entity.id
_entity.type
_entity.pdbx_description
1 polymer ?
#
loop_
_entity_poly.entity_id
_entity_poly.type
_entity_poly.pdbx_seq_one_letter_code
_entity_poly.pdbx_strand_id
1 'polypeptide(L)'
;MRWADELLVPVPDLRMQLALAAADERLSSFQTDLGTRRASIWSSPEDADEVVSKVAAAFDDSLTSWLDQLPYPIASALWTAESAQSVGEQQRAYLRAWEAIVTFHATVLLSASRTDPGSSSETEAAIRQTLHEQHLGIEKASFGTWVVIVEKTSKYLRTALQDGDSDDVARVRRAFAELGRAGIERLISKDVVNKFKEVNIKRNRWSGHTGYTSEQELRTQVDSLDSDLRELRGLLGNVWSQLVLVRPGSAKRRLDGLIQTAEVALGTRTPFAAREFAVGEQMFEDELYLVRDGSQSPLRLGHFVQLRAAPSSAHFTTYFYNRTEGRSVRMISYQYGPESELQDDVKSLLLDFGGLVDAVADDHHGKT
;
A
#
# COMPACT_ATOMS: atom_id res chain seq x y z
N MET A 1 15.49 9.35 -49.18
CA MET A 1 15.24 8.98 -47.77
C MET A 1 14.73 10.24 -47.06
N ARG A 2 13.44 10.33 -46.75
CA ARG A 2 12.85 11.40 -45.91
C ARG A 2 12.13 10.70 -44.76
N TRP A 3 12.76 10.65 -43.58
CA TRP A 3 12.23 9.99 -42.38
C TRP A 3 12.08 11.02 -41.25
N ALA A 4 11.47 12.19 -41.53
CA ALA A 4 11.34 13.25 -40.52
C ALA A 4 10.15 14.20 -40.72
N ASP A 5 9.16 13.89 -41.56
CA ASP A 5 8.15 14.92 -41.92
C ASP A 5 6.89 14.95 -41.05
N GLU A 6 6.59 13.95 -40.19
CA GLU A 6 5.41 14.04 -39.31
C GLU A 6 5.64 13.35 -37.96
N LEU A 7 6.41 13.99 -37.07
CA LEU A 7 6.37 13.66 -35.65
C LEU A 7 5.09 14.27 -35.06
N LEU A 8 4.01 13.47 -35.02
CA LEU A 8 2.81 13.82 -34.26
C LEU A 8 3.17 13.80 -32.78
N VAL A 9 3.45 14.98 -32.22
CA VAL A 9 3.60 15.15 -30.77
C VAL A 9 2.18 15.34 -30.21
N PRO A 10 1.61 14.35 -29.50
CA PRO A 10 0.31 14.52 -28.87
C PRO A 10 0.47 15.51 -27.72
N VAL A 11 0.12 16.77 -27.98
CA VAL A 11 0.01 17.80 -26.94
C VAL A 11 -1.44 17.88 -26.46
N PRO A 12 -1.67 18.12 -25.15
CA PRO A 12 -3.00 18.42 -24.65
C PRO A 12 -3.63 19.60 -25.39
N ASP A 13 -4.95 19.75 -25.36
CA ASP A 13 -5.58 20.94 -25.94
C ASP A 13 -5.10 22.24 -25.25
N LEU A 14 -5.25 23.37 -25.93
CA LEU A 14 -4.76 24.67 -25.45
C LEU A 14 -5.31 25.03 -24.06
N ARG A 15 -6.54 24.65 -23.75
CA ARG A 15 -7.15 24.92 -22.44
C ARG A 15 -6.44 24.11 -21.35
N MET A 16 -6.16 22.85 -21.61
CA MET A 16 -5.37 22.01 -20.70
C MET A 16 -3.94 22.53 -20.55
N GLN A 17 -3.29 22.95 -21.64
CA GLN A 17 -1.94 23.53 -21.58
C GLN A 17 -1.88 24.78 -20.70
N LEU A 18 -2.84 25.71 -20.87
CA LEU A 18 -2.91 26.92 -20.05
C LEU A 18 -3.20 26.60 -18.57
N ALA A 19 -4.07 25.62 -18.30
CA ALA A 19 -4.34 25.18 -16.94
C ALA A 19 -3.08 24.56 -16.28
N LEU A 20 -2.31 23.76 -17.03
CA LEU A 20 -1.05 23.19 -16.56
C LEU A 20 -0.01 24.27 -16.29
N ALA A 21 0.16 25.24 -17.21
CA ALA A 21 1.10 26.34 -17.04
C ALA A 21 0.77 27.21 -15.82
N ALA A 22 -0.51 27.56 -15.63
CA ALA A 22 -0.95 28.33 -14.46
C ALA A 22 -0.75 27.56 -13.14
N ALA A 23 -0.97 26.25 -13.15
CA ALA A 23 -0.68 25.41 -11.99
C ALA A 23 0.83 25.36 -11.68
N ASP A 24 1.67 25.22 -12.71
CA ASP A 24 3.13 25.15 -12.59
C ASP A 24 3.74 26.47 -12.09
N GLU A 25 3.28 27.62 -12.59
CA GLU A 25 3.71 28.94 -12.11
C GLU A 25 3.39 29.13 -10.63
N ARG A 26 2.19 28.71 -10.20
CA ARG A 26 1.78 28.77 -8.81
C ARG A 26 2.63 27.84 -7.93
N LEU A 27 2.92 26.63 -8.38
CA LEU A 27 3.81 25.72 -7.65
C LEU A 27 5.24 26.27 -7.55
N SER A 28 5.74 26.88 -8.62
CA SER A 28 7.07 27.51 -8.64
C SER A 28 7.19 28.67 -7.65
N SER A 29 6.13 29.47 -7.48
CA SER A 29 6.11 30.50 -6.43
C SER A 29 6.23 29.91 -5.02
N PHE A 30 5.51 28.82 -4.74
CA PHE A 30 5.58 28.15 -3.44
C PHE A 30 6.96 27.53 -3.19
N GLN A 31 7.59 26.95 -4.21
CA GLN A 31 8.94 26.41 -4.11
C GLN A 31 9.98 27.50 -3.80
N THR A 32 9.85 28.67 -4.44
CA THR A 32 10.74 29.81 -4.20
C THR A 32 10.61 30.33 -2.76
N ASP A 33 9.38 30.47 -2.27
CA ASP A 33 9.10 30.89 -0.89
C ASP A 33 9.64 29.88 0.12
N LEU A 34 9.42 28.57 -0.12
CA LEU A 34 9.96 27.50 0.71
C LEU A 34 11.49 27.47 0.69
N GLY A 35 12.11 27.65 -0.48
CA GLY A 35 13.57 27.73 -0.63
C GLY A 35 14.16 28.88 0.19
N THR A 36 13.50 30.04 0.18
CA THR A 36 13.89 31.22 0.97
C THR A 36 13.80 30.95 2.48
N ARG A 37 12.69 30.34 2.93
CA ARG A 37 12.53 29.94 4.34
C ARG A 37 13.52 28.87 4.77
N ARG A 38 13.85 27.92 3.89
CA ARG A 38 14.87 26.91 4.18
C ARG A 38 16.26 27.55 4.33
N ALA A 39 16.58 28.53 3.48
CA ALA A 39 17.84 29.26 3.60
C ALA A 39 17.90 30.07 4.91
N SER A 40 16.78 30.64 5.36
CA SER A 40 16.74 31.46 6.59
C SER A 40 17.03 30.65 7.86
N ILE A 41 16.68 29.36 7.89
CA ILE A 41 17.02 28.45 9.01
C ILE A 41 18.54 28.36 9.20
N TRP A 42 19.31 28.34 8.10
CA TRP A 42 20.78 28.26 8.19
C TRP A 42 21.42 29.61 8.51
N SER A 43 20.76 30.73 8.19
CA SER A 43 21.26 32.06 8.55
C SER A 43 20.90 32.48 9.98
N SER A 44 19.80 31.95 10.53
CA SER A 44 19.28 32.25 11.87
C SER A 44 18.74 30.98 12.54
N PRO A 45 19.62 30.08 13.01
CA PRO A 45 19.21 28.79 13.60
C PRO A 45 18.29 28.90 14.81
N GLU A 46 18.37 30.00 15.56
CA GLU A 46 17.51 30.31 16.70
C GLU A 46 16.03 30.45 16.35
N ASP A 47 15.71 30.80 15.10
CA ASP A 47 14.34 30.98 14.61
C ASP A 47 13.81 29.72 13.89
N ALA A 48 14.59 28.64 13.85
CA ALA A 48 14.28 27.44 13.07
C ALA A 48 12.89 26.87 13.42
N ASP A 49 12.58 26.77 14.71
CA ASP A 49 11.28 26.24 15.19
C ASP A 49 10.11 27.15 14.79
N GLU A 50 10.28 28.47 14.81
CA GLU A 50 9.25 29.42 14.38
C GLU A 50 9.02 29.34 12.86
N VAL A 51 10.09 29.27 12.08
CA VAL A 51 10.03 29.15 10.63
C VAL A 51 9.33 27.85 10.22
N VAL A 52 9.69 26.73 10.85
CA VAL A 52 9.05 25.43 10.63
C VAL A 52 7.58 25.47 11.04
N SER A 53 7.26 26.02 12.21
CA SER A 53 5.87 26.10 12.70
C SER A 53 4.95 26.90 11.76
N LYS A 54 5.44 28.00 11.17
CA LYS A 54 4.66 28.80 10.19
C LYS A 54 4.39 28.04 8.89
N VAL A 55 5.34 27.22 8.44
CA VAL A 55 5.16 26.37 7.25
C VAL A 55 4.22 25.20 7.58
N ALA A 56 4.42 24.55 8.73
CA ALA A 56 3.57 23.47 9.23
C ALA A 56 2.13 23.91 9.53
N ALA A 57 1.88 25.19 9.78
CA ALA A 57 0.51 25.71 9.88
C ALA A 57 -0.18 25.86 8.51
N ALA A 58 0.59 26.06 7.44
CA ALA A 58 0.08 26.21 6.07
C ALA A 58 -0.05 24.86 5.33
N PHE A 59 0.78 23.89 5.68
CA PHE A 59 0.69 22.52 5.24
C PHE A 59 0.28 21.67 6.43
N ASP A 60 -0.92 21.11 6.44
CA ASP A 60 -1.27 20.07 7.41
C ASP A 60 -0.43 18.81 7.13
N ASP A 61 0.83 18.88 7.55
CA ASP A 61 1.86 17.85 7.41
C ASP A 61 1.84 16.90 8.60
N SER A 62 0.83 17.01 9.46
CA SER A 62 0.63 16.04 10.53
C SER A 62 0.42 14.66 9.92
N LEU A 63 1.02 13.64 10.56
CA LEU A 63 0.77 12.24 10.22
C LEU A 63 -0.74 11.96 10.27
N THR A 64 -1.46 12.56 11.23
CA THR A 64 -2.91 12.48 11.38
C THR A 64 -3.68 12.89 10.11
N SER A 65 -3.29 13.98 9.45
CA SER A 65 -3.90 14.42 8.18
C SER A 65 -3.63 13.45 7.03
N TRP A 66 -2.46 12.83 7.03
CA TRP A 66 -2.13 11.79 6.06
C TRP A 66 -2.95 10.51 6.28
N LEU A 67 -3.26 10.16 7.53
CA LEU A 67 -4.08 8.98 7.86
C LEU A 67 -5.42 9.00 7.11
N ASP A 68 -6.08 10.16 7.01
CA ASP A 68 -7.38 10.30 6.33
C ASP A 68 -7.35 9.97 4.83
N GLN A 69 -6.16 9.97 4.22
CA GLN A 69 -5.94 9.63 2.80
C GLN A 69 -5.46 8.20 2.59
N LEU A 70 -5.15 7.48 3.68
CA LEU A 70 -4.61 6.13 3.62
C LEU A 70 -5.74 5.09 3.66
N PRO A 71 -5.52 3.91 3.03
CA PRO A 71 -6.41 2.78 3.19
C PRO A 71 -6.57 2.43 4.67
N TYR A 72 -7.81 2.16 5.10
CA TYR A 72 -8.14 1.88 6.50
C TYR A 72 -7.20 0.84 7.17
N PRO A 73 -6.82 -0.28 6.53
CA PRO A 73 -5.81 -1.21 7.04
C PRO A 73 -4.51 -0.57 7.53
N ILE A 74 -4.00 0.41 6.78
CA ILE A 74 -2.75 1.11 7.09
C ILE A 74 -3.02 2.21 8.12
N ALA A 75 -4.03 3.04 7.88
CA ALA A 75 -4.34 4.21 8.70
C ALA A 75 -4.60 3.82 10.16
N SER A 76 -5.36 2.75 10.37
CA SER A 76 -5.69 2.22 11.71
C SER A 76 -4.50 1.59 12.46
N ALA A 77 -3.58 0.93 11.74
CA ALA A 77 -2.36 0.39 12.32
C ALA A 77 -1.41 1.52 12.76
N LEU A 78 -1.27 2.57 11.92
CA LEU A 78 -0.53 3.78 12.28
C LEU A 78 -1.18 4.52 13.44
N TRP A 79 -2.52 4.64 13.46
CA TRP A 79 -3.24 5.26 14.57
C TRP A 79 -2.96 4.57 15.91
N THR A 80 -2.82 3.25 15.91
CA THR A 80 -2.43 2.46 17.10
C THR A 80 -1.05 2.88 17.61
N ALA A 81 -0.11 3.21 16.72
CA ALA A 81 1.19 3.75 17.09
C ALA A 81 1.10 5.17 17.64
N GLU A 82 0.34 6.05 16.96
CA GLU A 82 0.12 7.44 17.39
C GLU A 82 -0.55 7.54 18.76
N SER A 83 -1.46 6.61 19.09
CA SER A 83 -2.22 6.64 20.35
C SER A 83 -1.58 5.83 21.49
N ALA A 84 -0.38 5.28 21.30
CA ALA A 84 0.29 4.46 22.30
C ALA A 84 0.65 5.27 23.55
N GLN A 85 0.53 4.66 24.74
CA GLN A 85 0.67 5.37 26.03
C GLN A 85 2.11 5.42 26.55
N SER A 86 3.00 4.60 26.00
CA SER A 86 4.41 4.57 26.35
C SER A 86 5.29 4.48 25.10
N VAL A 87 6.51 5.01 25.17
CA VAL A 87 7.49 4.98 24.05
C VAL A 87 7.78 3.54 23.61
N GLY A 88 7.85 2.60 24.55
CA GLY A 88 8.07 1.19 24.22
C GLY A 88 6.90 0.54 23.48
N GLU A 89 5.66 0.90 23.83
CA GLU A 89 4.48 0.47 23.06
C GLU A 89 4.43 1.13 21.69
N GLN A 90 4.71 2.43 21.63
CA GLN A 90 4.77 3.21 20.39
C GLN A 90 5.77 2.61 19.40
N GLN A 91 6.99 2.29 19.86
CA GLN A 91 8.01 1.66 19.04
C GLN A 91 7.53 0.33 18.44
N ARG A 92 6.92 -0.54 19.26
CA ARG A 92 6.40 -1.83 18.80
C ARG A 92 5.22 -1.66 17.84
N ALA A 93 4.35 -0.68 18.11
CA ALA A 93 3.21 -0.36 17.28
C ALA A 93 3.64 0.20 15.92
N TYR A 94 4.66 1.05 15.83
CA TYR A 94 5.20 1.49 14.55
C TYR A 94 5.80 0.32 13.74
N LEU A 95 6.58 -0.56 14.37
CA LEU A 95 7.10 -1.74 13.67
C LEU A 95 5.98 -2.62 13.08
N ARG A 96 4.88 -2.77 13.81
CA ARG A 96 3.66 -3.46 13.36
C ARG A 96 2.93 -2.70 12.25
N ALA A 97 2.84 -1.38 12.35
CA ALA A 97 2.25 -0.54 11.31
C ALA A 97 3.05 -0.61 10.00
N TRP A 98 4.37 -0.67 10.08
CA TRP A 98 5.23 -0.94 8.93
C TRP A 98 4.99 -2.32 8.32
N GLU A 99 4.80 -3.35 9.15
CA GLU A 99 4.43 -4.68 8.64
C GLU A 99 3.07 -4.63 7.92
N ALA A 100 2.08 -3.94 8.50
CA ALA A 100 0.77 -3.70 7.89
C ALA A 100 0.88 -3.00 6.52
N ILE A 101 1.71 -1.97 6.42
CA ILE A 101 1.98 -1.24 5.17
C ILE A 101 2.56 -2.18 4.12
N VAL A 102 3.61 -2.93 4.47
CA VAL A 102 4.30 -3.82 3.51
C VAL A 102 3.40 -4.97 3.09
N THR A 103 2.64 -5.58 4.01
CA THR A 103 1.68 -6.64 3.69
C THR A 103 0.54 -6.13 2.80
N PHE A 104 -0.03 -4.96 3.11
CA PHE A 104 -1.06 -4.36 2.26
C PHE A 104 -0.52 -4.05 0.86
N HIS A 105 0.66 -3.43 0.78
CA HIS A 105 1.32 -3.12 -0.49
C HIS A 105 1.62 -4.38 -1.30
N ALA A 106 2.14 -5.43 -0.66
CA ALA A 106 2.38 -6.74 -1.27
C ALA A 106 1.08 -7.33 -1.84
N THR A 107 -0.01 -7.26 -1.08
CA THR A 107 -1.33 -7.75 -1.48
C THR A 107 -1.82 -7.03 -2.73
N VAL A 108 -1.71 -5.70 -2.77
CA VAL A 108 -2.08 -4.88 -3.93
C VAL A 108 -1.27 -5.28 -5.17
N LEU A 109 0.05 -5.39 -5.03
CA LEU A 109 0.92 -5.74 -6.16
C LEU A 109 0.65 -7.16 -6.67
N LEU A 110 0.48 -8.13 -5.77
CA LEU A 110 0.15 -9.51 -6.12
C LEU A 110 -1.18 -9.57 -6.88
N SER A 111 -2.23 -8.94 -6.34
CA SER A 111 -3.54 -8.86 -6.99
C SER A 111 -3.44 -8.25 -8.40
N ALA A 112 -2.70 -7.16 -8.55
CA ALA A 112 -2.51 -6.55 -9.87
C ALA A 112 -1.77 -7.51 -10.82
N SER A 113 -0.70 -8.17 -10.37
CA SER A 113 0.06 -9.10 -11.19
C SER A 113 -0.75 -10.32 -11.63
N ARG A 114 -1.70 -10.78 -10.81
CA ARG A 114 -2.58 -11.94 -11.08
C ARG A 114 -3.73 -11.65 -12.03
N THR A 115 -3.96 -10.39 -12.36
CA THR A 115 -4.99 -10.02 -13.34
C THR A 115 -4.64 -10.52 -14.75
N ASP A 116 -3.37 -10.86 -15.01
CA ASP A 116 -2.89 -11.54 -16.23
C ASP A 116 -2.26 -12.91 -15.89
N PRO A 117 -3.05 -14.02 -15.95
CA PRO A 117 -2.64 -15.33 -15.48
C PRO A 117 -1.40 -15.92 -16.15
N GLY A 118 -1.13 -15.56 -17.41
CA GLY A 118 0.05 -16.07 -18.12
C GLY A 118 1.35 -15.60 -17.49
N SER A 119 1.38 -14.32 -17.11
CA SER A 119 2.57 -13.64 -16.60
C SER A 119 2.77 -13.74 -15.08
N SER A 120 1.69 -13.97 -14.33
CA SER A 120 1.75 -14.09 -12.87
C SER A 120 2.53 -15.34 -12.43
N SER A 121 2.47 -16.43 -13.20
CA SER A 121 3.10 -17.71 -12.86
C SER A 121 4.63 -17.61 -12.76
N GLU A 122 5.30 -16.93 -13.70
CA GLU A 122 6.74 -16.71 -13.69
C GLU A 122 7.17 -15.82 -12.52
N THR A 123 6.37 -14.78 -12.24
CA THR A 123 6.62 -13.87 -11.12
C THR A 123 6.50 -14.59 -9.78
N GLU A 124 5.47 -15.41 -9.59
CA GLU A 124 5.28 -16.22 -8.38
C GLU A 124 6.37 -17.28 -8.22
N ALA A 125 6.81 -17.92 -9.31
CA ALA A 125 7.94 -18.83 -9.28
C ALA A 125 9.23 -18.13 -8.83
N ALA A 126 9.50 -16.92 -9.34
CA ALA A 126 10.67 -16.13 -8.93
C ALA A 126 10.59 -15.66 -7.47
N ILE A 127 9.39 -15.33 -6.98
CA ILE A 127 9.13 -15.05 -5.56
C ILE A 127 9.48 -16.28 -4.73
N ARG A 128 8.86 -17.43 -5.04
CA ARG A 128 9.05 -18.68 -4.31
C ARG A 128 10.53 -19.07 -4.24
N GLN A 129 11.24 -19.02 -5.38
CA GLN A 129 12.67 -19.30 -5.42
C GLN A 129 13.45 -18.40 -4.46
N THR A 130 13.17 -17.10 -4.45
CA THR A 130 13.89 -16.15 -3.61
C THR A 130 13.56 -16.33 -2.12
N LEU A 131 12.30 -16.64 -1.80
CA LEU A 131 11.90 -16.98 -0.44
C LEU A 131 12.68 -18.21 0.04
N HIS A 132 12.73 -19.27 -0.76
CA HIS A 132 13.49 -20.48 -0.44
C HIS A 132 14.98 -20.20 -0.24
N GLU A 133 15.62 -19.45 -1.14
CA GLU A 133 17.03 -19.03 -1.01
C GLU A 133 17.29 -18.26 0.30
N GLN A 134 16.33 -17.44 0.74
CA GLN A 134 16.42 -16.67 1.98
C GLN A 134 15.89 -17.40 3.23
N HIS A 135 15.52 -18.68 3.09
CA HIS A 135 14.98 -19.50 4.18
C HIS A 135 13.69 -18.90 4.77
N LEU A 136 12.90 -18.26 3.91
CA LEU A 136 11.59 -17.70 4.17
C LEU A 136 10.52 -18.58 3.49
N GLY A 137 9.28 -18.47 3.95
CA GLY A 137 8.13 -19.14 3.35
C GLY A 137 6.88 -18.31 3.52
N ILE A 138 5.91 -18.48 2.61
CA ILE A 138 4.60 -17.83 2.74
C ILE A 138 3.77 -18.48 3.84
N GLU A 139 3.99 -19.76 4.15
CA GLU A 139 3.29 -20.51 5.21
C GLU A 139 3.56 -19.95 6.61
N LYS A 140 4.67 -19.21 6.77
CA LYS A 140 5.02 -18.44 7.96
C LYS A 140 5.51 -17.06 7.52
N ALA A 141 4.58 -16.25 7.07
CA ALA A 141 4.89 -14.91 6.57
C ALA A 141 5.49 -14.04 7.67
N SER A 142 6.64 -13.46 7.36
CA SER A 142 7.30 -12.43 8.15
C SER A 142 7.33 -11.13 7.36
N PHE A 143 7.69 -10.02 8.02
CA PHE A 143 8.07 -8.78 7.34
C PHE A 143 8.99 -9.04 6.13
N GLY A 144 10.03 -9.85 6.29
CA GLY A 144 10.96 -10.20 5.20
C GLY A 144 10.29 -10.92 4.04
N THR A 145 9.33 -11.81 4.31
CA THR A 145 8.53 -12.50 3.29
C THR A 145 7.79 -11.50 2.41
N TRP A 146 7.11 -10.52 3.02
CA TRP A 146 6.37 -9.50 2.31
C TRP A 146 7.28 -8.55 1.52
N VAL A 147 8.46 -8.21 2.05
CA VAL A 147 9.45 -7.40 1.31
C VAL A 147 9.92 -8.10 0.03
N VAL A 148 10.18 -9.41 0.09
CA VAL A 148 10.56 -10.20 -1.10
C VAL A 148 9.44 -10.19 -2.15
N ILE A 149 8.19 -10.37 -1.73
CA ILE A 149 7.02 -10.29 -2.61
C ILE A 149 6.96 -8.92 -3.29
N VAL A 150 7.02 -7.83 -2.50
CA VAL A 150 7.00 -6.46 -3.05
C VAL A 150 8.13 -6.24 -4.04
N GLU A 151 9.35 -6.66 -3.72
CA GLU A 151 10.51 -6.49 -4.58
C GLU A 151 10.33 -7.17 -5.95
N LYS A 152 9.93 -8.45 -5.95
CA LYS A 152 9.85 -9.24 -7.18
C LYS A 152 8.68 -8.80 -8.04
N THR A 153 7.51 -8.58 -7.45
CA THR A 153 6.34 -8.11 -8.19
C THR A 153 6.57 -6.70 -8.73
N SER A 154 7.20 -5.81 -7.95
CA SER A 154 7.56 -4.47 -8.43
C SER A 154 8.56 -4.52 -9.59
N LYS A 155 9.55 -5.42 -9.53
CA LYS A 155 10.51 -5.59 -10.64
C LYS A 155 9.80 -6.02 -11.92
N TYR A 156 8.93 -7.03 -11.83
CA TYR A 156 8.15 -7.52 -12.96
C TYR A 156 7.29 -6.40 -13.59
N LEU A 157 6.47 -5.73 -12.77
CA LEU A 157 5.59 -4.65 -13.24
C LEU A 157 6.38 -3.47 -13.84
N ARG A 158 7.57 -3.16 -13.31
CA ARG A 158 8.43 -2.12 -13.88
C ARG A 158 8.95 -2.51 -15.25
N THR A 159 9.41 -3.74 -15.42
CA THR A 159 9.86 -4.25 -16.73
C THR A 159 8.72 -4.19 -17.74
N ALA A 160 7.50 -4.62 -17.38
CA ALA A 160 6.33 -4.51 -18.25
C ALA A 160 6.00 -3.06 -18.66
N LEU A 161 6.20 -2.08 -17.77
CA LEU A 161 5.96 -0.66 -18.08
C LEU A 161 7.08 0.06 -18.84
N GLN A 162 8.32 -0.42 -18.71
CA GLN A 162 9.51 0.22 -19.27
C GLN A 162 9.92 -0.41 -20.60
N ASP A 163 9.93 -1.74 -20.65
CA ASP A 163 10.46 -2.54 -21.74
C ASP A 163 9.35 -3.25 -22.54
N GLY A 164 8.12 -3.29 -22.00
CA GLY A 164 6.96 -3.92 -22.64
C GLY A 164 6.38 -3.11 -23.79
N ASP A 165 5.58 -3.77 -24.62
CA ASP A 165 4.86 -3.13 -25.72
C ASP A 165 3.64 -2.32 -25.24
N SER A 166 2.89 -1.72 -26.17
CA SER A 166 1.70 -0.93 -25.83
C SER A 166 0.63 -1.76 -25.12
N ASP A 167 0.56 -3.05 -25.41
CA ASP A 167 -0.44 -3.96 -24.83
C ASP A 167 -0.02 -4.37 -23.42
N ASP A 168 1.26 -4.61 -23.17
CA ASP A 168 1.83 -4.79 -21.82
C ASP A 168 1.50 -3.59 -20.92
N VAL A 169 1.78 -2.38 -21.41
CA VAL A 169 1.51 -1.14 -20.67
C VAL A 169 0.02 -0.99 -20.40
N ALA A 170 -0.83 -1.26 -21.39
CA ALA A 170 -2.29 -1.20 -21.24
C ALA A 170 -2.81 -2.24 -20.24
N ARG A 171 -2.26 -3.47 -20.24
CA ARG A 171 -2.57 -4.52 -19.27
C ARG A 171 -2.23 -4.09 -17.84
N VAL A 172 -1.01 -3.60 -17.62
CA VAL A 172 -0.59 -3.12 -16.29
C VAL A 172 -1.51 -1.99 -15.82
N ARG A 173 -1.82 -1.01 -16.69
CA ARG A 173 -2.75 0.07 -16.34
C ARG A 173 -4.12 -0.46 -15.95
N ARG A 174 -4.69 -1.38 -16.72
CA ARG A 174 -5.99 -2.00 -16.41
C ARG A 174 -5.97 -2.71 -15.06
N ALA A 175 -4.89 -3.44 -14.75
CA ALA A 175 -4.72 -4.14 -13.46
C ALA A 175 -4.68 -3.20 -12.24
N PHE A 176 -4.35 -1.91 -12.43
CA PHE A 176 -4.39 -0.89 -11.38
C PHE A 176 -5.62 0.03 -11.52
N ALA A 177 -6.77 -0.50 -11.92
CA ALA A 177 -7.99 0.29 -12.12
C ALA A 177 -7.76 1.53 -13.00
N GLU A 178 -6.97 1.35 -14.06
CA GLU A 178 -6.59 2.37 -15.05
C GLU A 178 -5.82 3.57 -14.49
N LEU A 179 -5.20 3.42 -13.32
CA LEU A 179 -4.33 4.40 -12.71
C LEU A 179 -3.32 4.97 -13.74
N GLY A 180 -3.01 6.25 -13.60
CA GLY A 180 -2.03 6.91 -14.45
C GLY A 180 -0.64 6.27 -14.27
N ARG A 181 0.16 6.24 -15.34
CA ARG A 181 1.51 5.65 -15.34
C ARG A 181 2.36 6.13 -14.16
N ALA A 182 2.37 7.45 -13.90
CA ALA A 182 3.12 8.03 -12.79
C ALA A 182 2.66 7.52 -11.41
N GLY A 183 1.37 7.24 -11.22
CA GLY A 183 0.85 6.66 -9.98
C GLY A 183 1.32 5.21 -9.80
N ILE A 184 1.28 4.43 -10.87
CA ILE A 184 1.77 3.03 -10.86
C ILE A 184 3.27 3.01 -10.58
N GLU A 185 4.06 3.84 -11.29
CA GLU A 185 5.52 3.94 -11.12
C GLU A 185 5.94 4.27 -9.69
N ARG A 186 5.15 5.07 -8.95
CA ARG A 186 5.37 5.32 -7.52
C ARG A 186 5.20 4.05 -6.68
N LEU A 187 4.12 3.29 -6.90
CA LEU A 187 3.83 2.05 -6.17
C LEU A 187 4.91 0.98 -6.37
N ILE A 188 5.49 0.90 -7.57
CA ILE A 188 6.47 -0.15 -7.94
C ILE A 188 7.92 0.35 -7.93
N SER A 189 8.16 1.57 -7.45
CA SER A 189 9.48 2.22 -7.50
C SER A 189 10.54 1.44 -6.73
N LYS A 190 11.80 1.52 -7.20
CA LYS A 190 12.94 0.96 -6.47
C LYS A 190 13.10 1.60 -5.10
N ASP A 191 12.79 2.88 -4.97
CA ASP A 191 12.97 3.63 -3.73
C ASP A 191 11.99 3.17 -2.64
N VAL A 192 10.73 2.87 -2.98
CA VAL A 192 9.77 2.25 -2.05
C VAL A 192 10.26 0.88 -1.59
N VAL A 193 10.75 0.04 -2.52
CA VAL A 193 11.33 -1.27 -2.18
C VAL A 193 12.53 -1.13 -1.24
N ASN A 194 13.43 -0.18 -1.52
CA ASN A 194 14.61 0.09 -0.70
C ASN A 194 14.20 0.56 0.70
N LYS A 195 13.21 1.45 0.81
CA LYS A 195 12.68 1.90 2.10
C LYS A 195 12.14 0.73 2.93
N PHE A 196 11.39 -0.18 2.33
CA PHE A 196 10.91 -1.38 3.04
C PHE A 196 12.05 -2.31 3.48
N LYS A 197 13.11 -2.45 2.68
CA LYS A 197 14.31 -3.20 3.07
C LYS A 197 15.05 -2.55 4.24
N GLU A 198 15.22 -1.23 4.22
CA GLU A 198 15.84 -0.47 5.31
C GLU A 198 15.09 -0.66 6.63
N VAL A 199 13.76 -0.53 6.61
CA VAL A 199 12.92 -0.73 7.81
C VAL A 199 12.98 -2.19 8.28
N ASN A 200 13.00 -3.17 7.37
CA ASN A 200 13.17 -4.58 7.74
C ASN A 200 14.52 -4.83 8.46
N ILE A 201 15.61 -4.18 7.99
CA ILE A 201 16.92 -4.24 8.66
C ILE A 201 16.85 -3.61 10.06
N LYS A 202 16.24 -2.42 10.19
CA LYS A 202 16.02 -1.76 11.49
C LYS A 202 15.25 -2.68 12.44
N ARG A 203 14.13 -3.24 11.99
CA ARG A 203 13.29 -4.18 12.74
C ARG A 203 14.10 -5.38 13.23
N ASN A 204 14.87 -6.03 12.35
CA ASN A 204 15.63 -7.23 12.71
C ASN A 204 16.75 -6.93 13.69
N ARG A 205 17.43 -5.79 13.52
CA ARG A 205 18.44 -5.31 14.45
C ARG A 205 17.83 -5.04 15.83
N TRP A 206 16.77 -4.23 15.91
CA TRP A 206 16.20 -3.82 17.20
C TRP A 206 15.45 -4.94 17.91
N SER A 207 14.76 -5.82 17.17
CA SER A 207 14.05 -6.97 17.77
C SER A 207 15.01 -8.09 18.19
N GLY A 208 16.20 -8.18 17.56
CA GLY A 208 17.20 -9.20 17.84
C GLY A 208 18.13 -8.88 19.02
N HIS A 209 18.20 -7.62 19.45
CA HIS A 209 18.92 -7.22 20.66
C HIS A 209 18.00 -7.35 21.89
N THR A 210 18.04 -8.50 22.56
CA THR A 210 17.21 -8.81 23.74
C THR A 210 17.70 -8.14 25.05
N GLY A 211 18.64 -7.20 24.96
CA GLY A 211 19.12 -6.43 26.10
C GLY A 211 18.15 -5.35 26.55
N TYR A 212 18.38 -4.80 27.74
CA TYR A 212 17.63 -3.63 28.21
C TYR A 212 17.87 -2.44 27.27
N THR A 213 16.81 -1.97 26.62
CA THR A 213 16.85 -0.77 25.77
C THR A 213 16.37 0.42 26.61
N SER A 214 17.18 1.47 26.69
CA SER A 214 16.80 2.68 27.44
C SER A 214 15.63 3.41 26.78
N GLU A 215 14.86 4.19 27.54
CA GLU A 215 13.77 4.99 26.99
C GLU A 215 14.27 6.01 25.94
N GLN A 216 15.46 6.59 26.14
CA GLN A 216 16.08 7.51 25.18
C GLN A 216 16.38 6.81 23.84
N GLU A 217 16.88 5.57 23.90
CA GLU A 217 17.12 4.79 22.69
C GLU A 217 15.81 4.39 22.00
N LEU A 218 14.77 4.03 22.75
CA LEU A 218 13.44 3.78 22.19
C LEU A 218 12.85 5.02 21.50
N ARG A 219 13.00 6.22 22.08
CA ARG A 219 12.58 7.47 21.44
C ARG A 219 13.32 7.70 20.12
N THR A 220 14.64 7.48 20.11
CA THR A 220 15.45 7.59 18.89
C THR A 220 14.99 6.60 17.81
N GLN A 221 14.59 5.37 18.19
CA GLN A 221 14.03 4.40 17.25
C GLN A 221 12.67 4.84 16.72
N VAL A 222 11.79 5.37 17.57
CA VAL A 222 10.49 5.93 17.19
C VAL A 222 10.66 7.08 16.20
N ASP A 223 11.51 8.06 16.52
CA ASP A 223 11.80 9.20 15.63
C ASP A 223 12.34 8.74 14.27
N SER A 224 13.16 7.68 14.28
CA SER A 224 13.68 7.08 13.04
C SER A 224 12.58 6.43 12.19
N LEU A 225 11.62 5.74 12.81
CA LEU A 225 10.49 5.12 12.11
C LEU A 225 9.49 6.16 11.59
N ASP A 226 9.26 7.24 12.33
CA ASP A 226 8.42 8.36 11.88
C ASP A 226 9.07 9.10 10.70
N SER A 227 10.39 9.33 10.75
CA SER A 227 11.13 9.89 9.60
C SER A 227 11.00 8.99 8.35
N ASP A 228 11.14 7.68 8.51
CA ASP A 228 10.93 6.73 7.41
C ASP A 228 9.50 6.82 6.82
N LEU A 229 8.49 7.09 7.65
CA LEU A 229 7.10 7.21 7.20
C LEU A 229 6.89 8.49 6.39
N ARG A 230 7.49 9.60 6.80
CA ARG A 230 7.47 10.87 6.05
C ARG A 230 8.16 10.72 4.70
N GLU A 231 9.28 10.00 4.65
CA GLU A 231 9.96 9.66 3.39
C GLU A 231 9.06 8.78 2.50
N LEU A 232 8.44 7.73 3.06
CA LEU A 232 7.50 6.89 2.33
C LEU A 232 6.31 7.69 1.77
N ARG A 233 5.74 8.62 2.56
CA ARG A 233 4.70 9.55 2.13
C ARG A 233 5.17 10.35 0.91
N GLY A 234 6.40 10.86 0.91
CA GLY A 234 6.99 11.56 -0.23
C GLY A 234 7.09 10.69 -1.49
N LEU A 235 7.54 9.45 -1.33
CA LEU A 235 7.67 8.49 -2.44
C LEU A 235 6.31 8.12 -3.05
N LEU A 236 5.34 7.74 -2.22
CA LEU A 236 4.01 7.33 -2.66
C LEU A 236 3.15 8.51 -3.12
N GLY A 237 3.40 9.72 -2.59
CA GLY A 237 2.59 10.90 -2.85
C GLY A 237 1.12 10.68 -2.50
N ASN A 238 0.24 11.09 -3.41
CA ASN A 238 -1.20 10.98 -3.23
C ASN A 238 -1.81 9.74 -3.90
N VAL A 239 -1.02 8.69 -4.18
CA VAL A 239 -1.50 7.53 -4.97
C VAL A 239 -2.72 6.86 -4.37
N TRP A 240 -2.78 6.71 -3.04
CA TRP A 240 -3.91 6.10 -2.33
C TRP A 240 -5.19 6.95 -2.35
N SER A 241 -5.08 8.26 -2.59
CA SER A 241 -6.24 9.13 -2.82
C SER A 241 -6.84 8.92 -4.23
N GLN A 242 -6.03 8.47 -5.19
CA GLN A 242 -6.44 8.20 -6.57
C GLN A 242 -6.98 6.77 -6.73
N LEU A 243 -6.48 5.86 -5.90
CA LEU A 243 -6.82 4.44 -5.91
C LEU A 243 -7.47 4.09 -4.57
N VAL A 244 -8.78 4.28 -4.51
CA VAL A 244 -9.57 4.29 -3.26
C VAL A 244 -9.90 2.85 -2.86
N LEU A 245 -9.61 2.49 -1.61
CA LEU A 245 -10.05 1.22 -1.03
C LEU A 245 -11.55 1.26 -0.72
N VAL A 246 -12.29 0.27 -1.21
CA VAL A 246 -13.74 0.17 -1.03
C VAL A 246 -14.20 -1.24 -0.65
N ARG A 247 -15.33 -1.30 0.04
CA ARG A 247 -16.14 -2.52 0.24
C ARG A 247 -17.41 -2.39 -0.61
N PRO A 248 -17.59 -3.24 -1.65
CA PRO A 248 -18.75 -3.15 -2.53
C PRO A 248 -20.06 -3.47 -1.80
N GLY A 249 -21.10 -2.71 -2.13
CA GLY A 249 -22.49 -3.00 -1.75
C GLY A 249 -23.36 -3.27 -2.98
N SER A 250 -24.48 -2.56 -3.12
CA SER A 250 -25.41 -2.77 -4.23
C SER A 250 -24.91 -2.21 -5.58
N ALA A 251 -25.27 -2.88 -6.68
CA ALA A 251 -24.97 -2.45 -8.04
C ALA A 251 -26.24 -2.10 -8.84
N LYS A 252 -26.16 -1.14 -9.75
CA LYS A 252 -27.20 -0.78 -10.71
C LYS A 252 -26.63 -0.71 -12.12
N ARG A 253 -27.28 -1.34 -13.09
CA ARG A 253 -26.94 -1.18 -14.50
C ARG A 253 -27.47 0.16 -15.04
N ARG A 254 -26.65 0.83 -15.84
CA ARG A 254 -27.03 1.97 -16.68
C ARG A 254 -26.68 1.67 -18.14
N LEU A 255 -27.18 2.51 -19.05
CA LEU A 255 -26.91 2.39 -20.50
C LEU A 255 -25.41 2.52 -20.83
N ASP A 256 -24.67 3.24 -20.00
CA ASP A 256 -23.25 3.60 -20.15
C ASP A 256 -22.30 2.82 -19.22
N GLY A 257 -22.80 1.84 -18.46
CA GLY A 257 -21.98 1.01 -17.57
C GLY A 257 -22.69 0.55 -16.31
N LEU A 258 -21.93 0.29 -15.25
CA LEU A 258 -22.44 -0.05 -13.92
C LEU A 258 -22.20 1.12 -12.96
N ILE A 259 -23.18 1.42 -12.12
CA ILE A 259 -22.98 2.23 -10.92
C ILE A 259 -22.97 1.29 -9.73
N GLN A 260 -21.83 1.24 -9.04
CA GLN A 260 -21.63 0.44 -7.84
C GLN A 260 -21.65 1.37 -6.62
N THR A 261 -22.59 1.15 -5.70
CA THR A 261 -22.51 1.76 -4.36
C THR A 261 -21.51 0.95 -3.54
N ALA A 262 -20.54 1.63 -2.92
CA ALA A 262 -19.52 0.98 -2.09
C ALA A 262 -19.15 1.87 -0.90
N GLU A 263 -18.83 1.24 0.22
CA GLU A 263 -18.28 1.89 1.41
C GLU A 263 -16.81 2.27 1.18
N VAL A 264 -16.44 3.51 1.47
CA VAL A 264 -15.08 4.02 1.32
C VAL A 264 -14.27 3.72 2.58
N ALA A 265 -13.36 2.76 2.48
CA ALA A 265 -12.52 2.28 3.58
C ALA A 265 -11.19 3.05 3.65
N LEU A 266 -11.27 4.36 3.90
CA LEU A 266 -10.12 5.26 4.10
C LEU A 266 -10.12 5.85 5.51
N GLY A 267 -8.96 6.31 5.98
CA GLY A 267 -8.84 6.97 7.27
C GLY A 267 -8.91 6.01 8.46
N THR A 268 -9.13 6.57 9.64
CA THR A 268 -9.17 5.82 10.91
C THR A 268 -10.57 5.56 11.43
N ARG A 269 -11.60 6.05 10.73
CA ARG A 269 -12.98 6.11 11.25
C ARG A 269 -13.89 5.07 10.61
N THR A 270 -14.74 4.49 11.46
CA THR A 270 -15.86 3.61 11.08
C THR A 270 -17.13 4.08 11.80
N PRO A 271 -18.34 3.87 11.26
CA PRO A 271 -18.65 3.20 10.00
C PRO A 271 -18.19 3.99 8.76
N PHE A 272 -18.00 3.29 7.65
CA PHE A 272 -17.54 3.88 6.40
C PHE A 272 -18.67 4.61 5.67
N ALA A 273 -18.34 5.74 5.03
CA ALA A 273 -19.30 6.45 4.19
C ALA A 273 -19.48 5.71 2.86
N ALA A 274 -20.72 5.52 2.43
CA ALA A 274 -21.03 4.98 1.12
C ALA A 274 -20.91 6.06 0.03
N ARG A 275 -20.38 5.67 -1.13
CA ARG A 275 -20.30 6.50 -2.34
C ARG A 275 -20.64 5.65 -3.57
N GLU A 276 -21.19 6.29 -4.60
CA GLU A 276 -21.40 5.66 -5.91
C GLU A 276 -20.13 5.79 -6.78
N PHE A 277 -19.81 4.73 -7.51
CA PHE A 277 -18.69 4.66 -8.45
C PHE A 277 -19.19 4.16 -9.81
N ALA A 278 -18.80 4.84 -10.88
CA ALA A 278 -18.98 4.33 -12.23
C ALA A 278 -17.88 3.31 -12.54
N VAL A 279 -18.28 2.08 -12.88
CA VAL A 279 -17.36 0.97 -13.17
C VAL A 279 -17.81 0.16 -14.39
N GLY A 280 -16.87 -0.48 -15.07
CA GLY A 280 -17.16 -1.38 -16.20
C GLY A 280 -17.52 -2.80 -15.77
N GLU A 281 -16.96 -3.25 -14.65
CA GLU A 281 -17.15 -4.59 -14.09
C GLU A 281 -17.78 -4.52 -12.69
N GLN A 282 -18.70 -5.46 -12.42
CA GLN A 282 -19.36 -5.55 -11.12
C GLN A 282 -18.38 -6.05 -10.06
N MET A 283 -18.35 -5.39 -8.91
CA MET A 283 -17.56 -5.82 -7.77
C MET A 283 -18.36 -6.82 -6.91
N PHE A 284 -17.70 -7.87 -6.43
CA PHE A 284 -18.32 -8.86 -5.54
C PHE A 284 -18.49 -8.32 -4.11
N GLU A 285 -19.62 -8.62 -3.49
CA GLU A 285 -19.88 -8.32 -2.07
C GLU A 285 -18.86 -9.05 -1.17
N ASP A 286 -18.65 -8.53 0.03
CA ASP A 286 -17.71 -9.06 1.06
C ASP A 286 -16.21 -9.07 0.70
N GLU A 287 -15.86 -8.57 -0.47
CA GLU A 287 -14.49 -8.45 -0.96
C GLU A 287 -13.94 -7.02 -0.78
N LEU A 288 -12.61 -6.88 -0.88
CA LEU A 288 -11.96 -5.57 -0.92
C LEU A 288 -11.53 -5.24 -2.34
N TYR A 289 -11.78 -3.99 -2.74
CA TYR A 289 -11.36 -3.49 -4.05
C TYR A 289 -10.61 -2.17 -3.93
N LEU A 290 -9.66 -1.99 -4.82
CA LEU A 290 -9.09 -0.69 -5.16
C LEU A 290 -9.76 -0.17 -6.43
N VAL A 291 -10.37 1.01 -6.36
CA VAL A 291 -11.19 1.56 -7.44
C VAL A 291 -10.84 3.01 -7.74
N ARG A 292 -10.95 3.38 -9.02
CA ARG A 292 -11.01 4.76 -9.48
C ARG A 292 -12.39 4.99 -10.10
N ASP A 293 -13.00 6.13 -9.79
CA ASP A 293 -14.28 6.46 -10.44
C ASP A 293 -14.10 6.54 -11.97
N GLY A 294 -14.99 5.89 -12.70
CA GLY A 294 -14.93 5.71 -14.15
C GLY A 294 -14.02 4.58 -14.64
N SER A 295 -13.37 3.80 -13.77
CA SER A 295 -12.49 2.69 -14.20
C SER A 295 -13.28 1.51 -14.76
N GLN A 296 -12.82 0.91 -15.85
CA GLN A 296 -13.51 -0.28 -16.39
C GLN A 296 -13.33 -1.51 -15.48
N SER A 297 -12.14 -1.75 -14.95
CA SER A 297 -11.85 -2.94 -14.15
C SER A 297 -11.31 -2.54 -12.76
N PRO A 298 -12.15 -2.57 -11.72
CA PRO A 298 -11.70 -2.39 -10.34
C PRO A 298 -10.74 -3.51 -9.91
N LEU A 299 -9.71 -3.19 -9.15
CA LEU A 299 -8.73 -4.17 -8.68
C LEU A 299 -9.23 -4.89 -7.43
N ARG A 300 -9.64 -6.16 -7.57
CA ARG A 300 -9.94 -7.03 -6.42
C ARG A 300 -8.68 -7.37 -5.65
N LEU A 301 -8.70 -7.19 -4.33
CA LEU A 301 -7.60 -7.56 -3.45
C LEU A 301 -7.70 -9.03 -3.02
N GLY A 302 -6.55 -9.69 -2.89
CA GLY A 302 -6.46 -11.02 -2.29
C GLY A 302 -6.66 -10.97 -0.77
N HIS A 303 -6.95 -12.11 -0.16
CA HIS A 303 -7.41 -12.17 1.24
C HIS A 303 -6.29 -12.16 2.28
N PHE A 304 -5.05 -11.80 1.90
CA PHE A 304 -3.96 -11.59 2.86
C PHE A 304 -4.23 -10.40 3.79
N VAL A 305 -5.15 -9.50 3.41
CA VAL A 305 -5.69 -8.45 4.26
C VAL A 305 -7.22 -8.53 4.23
N GLN A 306 -7.85 -8.59 5.41
CA GLN A 306 -9.29 -8.72 5.53
C GLN A 306 -9.85 -7.66 6.47
N LEU A 307 -11.03 -7.12 6.13
CA LEU A 307 -11.83 -6.30 7.04
C LEU A 307 -12.97 -7.16 7.58
N ARG A 308 -13.06 -7.29 8.89
CA ARG A 308 -14.15 -8.01 9.57
C ARG A 308 -14.83 -7.07 10.55
N ALA A 309 -16.16 -7.06 10.53
CA ALA A 309 -16.92 -6.33 11.52
C ALA A 309 -16.82 -7.04 12.87
N ALA A 310 -16.69 -6.29 13.96
CA ALA A 310 -16.83 -6.86 15.29
C ALA A 310 -18.29 -7.34 15.48
N PRO A 311 -18.54 -8.55 15.99
CA PRO A 311 -19.90 -9.11 16.08
C PRO A 311 -20.91 -8.23 16.82
N SER A 312 -20.43 -7.38 17.74
CA SER A 312 -21.22 -6.52 18.61
C SER A 312 -21.22 -5.03 18.23
N SER A 313 -20.53 -4.61 17.16
CA SER A 313 -20.48 -3.20 16.77
C SER A 313 -20.25 -2.99 15.27
N ALA A 314 -20.60 -1.82 14.74
CA ALA A 314 -20.26 -1.42 13.36
C ALA A 314 -18.77 -1.07 13.17
N HIS A 315 -17.91 -1.35 14.15
CA HIS A 315 -16.47 -1.15 14.05
C HIS A 315 -15.83 -2.31 13.27
N PHE A 316 -14.93 -1.95 12.35
CA PHE A 316 -14.17 -2.92 11.56
C PHE A 316 -12.79 -3.13 12.16
N THR A 317 -12.40 -4.39 12.29
CA THR A 317 -11.03 -4.80 12.59
C THR A 317 -10.35 -5.25 11.31
N THR A 318 -9.11 -4.80 11.10
CA THR A 318 -8.27 -5.31 10.02
C THR A 318 -7.46 -6.50 10.51
N TYR A 319 -7.47 -7.58 9.73
CA TYR A 319 -6.67 -8.78 9.94
C TYR A 319 -5.69 -8.99 8.79
N PHE A 320 -4.44 -9.27 9.12
CA PHE A 320 -3.34 -9.53 8.19
C PHE A 320 -2.91 -10.98 8.32
N TYR A 321 -2.68 -11.64 7.20
CA TYR A 321 -2.17 -13.01 7.18
C TYR A 321 -0.84 -13.11 7.93
N ASN A 322 -0.73 -14.08 8.84
CA ASN A 322 0.51 -14.35 9.57
C ASN A 322 1.11 -15.70 9.20
N ARG A 323 0.35 -16.79 9.38
CA ARG A 323 0.87 -18.14 9.13
C ARG A 323 -0.24 -19.17 8.96
N THR A 324 0.11 -20.28 8.35
CA THR A 324 -0.71 -21.48 8.25
C THR A 324 -0.32 -22.47 9.35
N GLU A 325 -1.31 -23.01 10.05
CA GLU A 325 -1.18 -24.01 11.11
C GLU A 325 -2.06 -25.22 10.78
N GLY A 326 -1.47 -26.21 10.10
CA GLY A 326 -2.19 -27.38 9.62
C GLY A 326 -3.29 -26.99 8.63
N ARG A 327 -4.56 -27.14 9.05
CA ARG A 327 -5.74 -26.80 8.24
C ARG A 327 -6.32 -25.41 8.55
N SER A 328 -5.69 -24.67 9.45
CA SER A 328 -6.11 -23.32 9.83
C SER A 328 -5.12 -22.29 9.35
N VAL A 329 -5.61 -21.07 9.17
CA VAL A 329 -4.78 -19.88 8.99
C VAL A 329 -4.95 -18.98 10.19
N ARG A 330 -3.84 -18.50 10.71
CA ARG A 330 -3.78 -17.47 11.74
C ARG A 330 -3.59 -16.11 11.07
N MET A 331 -4.51 -15.20 11.35
CA MET A 331 -4.41 -13.79 10.99
C MET A 331 -4.28 -12.95 12.25
N ILE A 332 -3.61 -11.81 12.15
CA ILE A 332 -3.32 -10.92 13.27
C ILE A 332 -3.83 -9.52 12.99
N SER A 333 -4.31 -8.84 14.04
CA SER A 333 -4.63 -7.42 13.98
C SER A 333 -3.51 -6.59 14.57
N TYR A 334 -3.24 -5.45 13.93
CA TYR A 334 -2.34 -4.42 14.43
C TYR A 334 -3.09 -3.22 15.02
N GLN A 335 -4.42 -3.36 15.20
CA GLN A 335 -5.28 -2.36 15.80
C GLN A 335 -5.55 -2.68 17.28
N TYR A 336 -5.87 -1.66 18.08
CA TYR A 336 -6.54 -1.90 19.36
C TYR A 336 -7.96 -2.42 19.11
N GLY A 337 -8.26 -3.62 19.60
CA GLY A 337 -9.56 -4.25 19.40
C GLY A 337 -9.81 -5.39 20.39
N PRO A 338 -11.06 -5.88 20.48
CA PRO A 338 -11.42 -6.97 21.38
C PRO A 338 -10.74 -8.29 21.02
N GLU A 339 -10.41 -8.48 19.73
CA GLU A 339 -9.76 -9.67 19.18
C GLU A 339 -8.49 -9.26 18.46
N SER A 340 -7.34 -9.70 18.96
CA SER A 340 -6.03 -9.44 18.33
C SER A 340 -5.68 -10.45 17.23
N GLU A 341 -6.41 -11.56 17.16
CA GLU A 341 -6.14 -12.68 16.27
C GLU A 341 -7.44 -13.32 15.78
N LEU A 342 -7.39 -13.83 14.55
CA LEU A 342 -8.46 -14.58 13.92
C LEU A 342 -7.89 -15.92 13.44
N GLN A 343 -8.65 -16.99 13.62
CA GLN A 343 -8.41 -18.26 12.93
C GLN A 343 -9.47 -18.46 11.85
N ASP A 344 -9.02 -18.81 10.64
CA ASP A 344 -9.88 -19.17 9.51
C ASP A 344 -9.48 -20.55 8.97
N ASP A 345 -10.32 -21.19 8.16
CA ASP A 345 -9.95 -22.39 7.42
C ASP A 345 -8.95 -22.02 6.32
N VAL A 346 -7.88 -22.81 6.15
CA VAL A 346 -6.88 -22.60 5.10
C VAL A 346 -7.50 -22.51 3.70
N LYS A 347 -8.66 -23.15 3.48
CA LYS A 347 -9.44 -23.08 2.25
C LYS A 347 -9.82 -21.65 1.85
N SER A 348 -9.99 -20.74 2.81
CA SER A 348 -10.27 -19.31 2.55
C SER A 348 -9.16 -18.62 1.77
N LEU A 349 -7.92 -19.12 1.85
CA LEU A 349 -6.72 -18.51 1.29
C LEU A 349 -6.00 -19.40 0.26
N LEU A 350 -6.51 -20.59 -0.05
CA LEU A 350 -5.87 -21.51 -1.01
C LEU A 350 -5.64 -20.86 -2.38
N LEU A 351 -6.62 -20.08 -2.86
CA LEU A 351 -6.50 -19.35 -4.12
C LEU A 351 -5.48 -18.21 -4.03
N ASP A 352 -5.36 -17.57 -2.86
CA ASP A 352 -4.42 -16.47 -2.64
C ASP A 352 -2.98 -16.95 -2.49
N PHE A 353 -2.75 -18.17 -1.99
CA PHE A 353 -1.42 -18.75 -1.96
C PHE A 353 -0.89 -19.00 -3.38
N GLY A 354 -1.71 -19.51 -4.30
CA GLY A 354 -1.34 -19.69 -5.71
C GLY A 354 0.03 -20.37 -5.88
N GLY A 355 0.88 -19.80 -6.73
CA GLY A 355 2.26 -20.25 -6.93
C GLY A 355 3.27 -19.78 -5.87
N LEU A 356 2.84 -19.23 -4.73
CA LEU A 356 3.75 -18.82 -3.65
C LEU A 356 4.13 -19.97 -2.72
N VAL A 357 3.26 -20.97 -2.60
CA VAL A 357 3.54 -22.21 -1.86
C VAL A 357 4.29 -23.19 -2.75
N ASP A 358 5.07 -24.07 -2.15
CA ASP A 358 5.51 -25.28 -2.83
C ASP A 358 4.27 -26.05 -3.30
N ALA A 359 4.32 -26.65 -4.49
CA ALA A 359 3.34 -27.65 -4.86
C ALA A 359 3.47 -28.77 -3.82
N VAL A 360 2.62 -28.75 -2.78
CA VAL A 360 2.71 -29.71 -1.69
C VAL A 360 2.60 -31.09 -2.32
N ALA A 361 3.64 -31.89 -2.06
CA ALA A 361 3.64 -33.31 -2.27
C ALA A 361 2.30 -33.89 -1.76
N ASP A 362 1.48 -34.32 -2.71
CA ASP A 362 0.19 -35.00 -2.52
C ASP A 362 0.34 -36.38 -1.84
N ASP A 363 1.49 -36.64 -1.20
CA ASP A 363 1.91 -37.97 -0.81
C ASP A 363 2.20 -38.05 0.68
N HIS A 364 1.21 -37.71 1.52
CA HIS A 364 0.99 -38.33 2.83
C HIS A 364 -0.51 -38.47 3.09
N HIS A 365 -1.20 -39.12 2.15
CA HIS A 365 -2.43 -39.85 2.40
C HIS A 365 -2.11 -41.34 2.39
N GLY A 366 -1.98 -41.92 3.59
CA GLY A 366 -1.95 -43.37 3.74
C GLY A 366 -0.92 -43.85 4.75
N LYS A 367 -1.31 -43.85 6.02
CA LYS A 367 -1.21 -45.04 6.87
C LYS A 367 -2.08 -44.83 8.12
N THR A 368 -3.13 -45.65 8.16
CA THR A 368 -3.89 -46.07 9.34
C THR A 368 -3.02 -46.43 10.52
#